data_AF-A0A445B685-F1
#
_entry.id   AF-A0A445B685-F1
#
_cell.length_a   1.000
_cell.length_b   1.000
_cell.length_c   1.000
_cell.angle_alpha   90.00
_cell.angle_beta   90.00
_cell.angle_gamma   90.00
#
_symmetry.space_group_name_H-M   'P 1'
#
loop_
_entity.id
_entity.type
_entity.pdbx_description
1 polymer ?
#
loop_
_entity_poly.entity_id
_entity_poly.type
_entity_poly.pdbx_seq_one_letter_code
_entity_poly.pdbx_strand_id
1 'polypeptide(L)'
;MPVAELERHRGSVSAIAWAPQSSRHICSAGDDAQALIWELPTVAGPNGIDPMSVYSAASEINQLQWSVAQPDWIAIAFANKMQLLRV
;
A
#
# COMPACT_ATOMS: atom_id res chain seq x y z
N MET A 1 13.40 -13.34 -12.55
CA MET A 1 12.96 -12.23 -13.43
C MET A 1 11.89 -11.46 -12.67
N PRO A 2 11.91 -10.11 -12.66
CA PRO A 2 10.85 -9.32 -12.04
C PRO A 2 9.50 -9.57 -12.73
N VAL A 3 8.39 -9.55 -11.97
CA VAL A 3 7.02 -9.80 -12.49
C VAL A 3 6.24 -8.51 -12.79
N ALA A 4 6.49 -7.45 -12.02
CA ALA A 4 5.88 -6.13 -12.18
C ALA A 4 6.70 -5.09 -11.40
N GLU A 5 6.57 -3.81 -11.79
CA GLU A 5 7.11 -2.64 -11.10
C GLU A 5 5.96 -1.63 -10.91
N LEU A 6 5.84 -1.08 -9.69
CA LEU A 6 4.73 -0.20 -9.29
C LEU A 6 5.28 1.20 -9.00
N GLU A 7 5.02 2.17 -9.89
CA GLU A 7 5.76 3.43 -9.95
C GLU A 7 4.91 4.67 -9.63
N ARG A 8 4.37 4.78 -8.41
CA ARG A 8 3.57 5.97 -8.03
C ARG A 8 3.97 6.66 -6.73
N HIS A 9 4.81 6.02 -5.92
CA HIS A 9 5.42 6.70 -4.80
C HIS A 9 6.37 7.80 -5.29
N ARG A 10 6.37 8.94 -4.59
CA ARG A 10 7.27 10.08 -4.85
C ARG A 10 8.47 10.10 -3.92
N GLY A 11 8.49 9.19 -2.94
CA GLY A 11 9.56 8.98 -1.98
C GLY A 11 9.95 7.52 -1.90
N SER A 12 10.88 7.20 -1.00
CA SER A 12 11.27 5.80 -0.77
C SER A 12 10.09 5.00 -0.24
N VAL A 13 9.89 3.79 -0.78
CA VAL A 13 8.92 2.84 -0.23
C VAL A 13 9.54 2.18 0.99
N SER A 14 8.92 2.38 2.15
CA SER A 14 9.42 1.91 3.45
C SER A 14 8.69 0.65 3.93
N ALA A 15 7.44 0.45 3.49
CA ALA A 15 6.60 -0.65 3.96
C ALA A 15 5.68 -1.20 2.87
N ILE A 16 5.40 -2.51 2.93
CA ILE A 16 4.43 -3.19 2.08
C ILE A 16 3.64 -4.23 2.89
N ALA A 17 2.38 -4.49 2.51
CA ALA A 17 1.60 -5.61 3.03
C ALA A 17 0.61 -6.14 1.99
N TRP A 18 0.46 -7.46 1.92
CA TRP A 18 -0.55 -8.12 1.10
C TRP A 18 -1.88 -8.22 1.83
N ALA A 19 -2.98 -8.11 1.09
CA ALA A 19 -4.29 -8.39 1.62
C ALA A 19 -4.45 -9.89 1.94
N PRO A 20 -4.88 -10.27 3.15
CA PRO A 20 -5.06 -11.67 3.51
C PRO A 20 -6.18 -12.37 2.71
N GLN A 21 -7.18 -11.61 2.25
CA GLN A 21 -8.35 -12.11 1.53
C GLN A 21 -8.17 -12.14 0.00
N SER A 22 -7.10 -11.54 -0.54
CA SER A 22 -6.94 -11.39 -1.97
C SER A 22 -5.48 -11.48 -2.40
N SER A 23 -5.22 -12.37 -3.35
CA SER A 23 -3.91 -12.49 -4.01
C SER A 23 -3.61 -11.36 -5.00
N ARG A 24 -4.51 -10.39 -5.16
CA ARG A 24 -4.38 -9.27 -6.09
C ARG A 24 -4.23 -7.93 -5.40
N HIS A 25 -4.54 -7.84 -4.11
CA HIS A 25 -4.47 -6.57 -3.40
C HIS A 25 -3.18 -6.49 -2.57
N ILE A 26 -2.46 -5.40 -2.77
CA ILE A 26 -1.27 -5.06 -2.02
C ILE A 26 -1.40 -3.60 -1.58
N CYS A 27 -0.83 -3.28 -0.42
CA CYS A 27 -0.69 -1.92 0.06
C CYS A 27 0.80 -1.61 0.20
N SER A 28 1.23 -0.45 -0.26
CA SER A 28 2.59 0.07 -0.04
C SER A 28 2.53 1.43 0.65
N ALA A 29 3.57 1.79 1.36
CA ALA A 29 3.68 3.09 2.01
C ALA A 29 5.12 3.59 2.06
N GLY A 30 5.30 4.91 2.17
CA GLY A 30 6.63 5.51 2.06
C GLY A 30 6.81 6.91 2.63
N ASP A 31 7.98 7.49 2.31
CA ASP A 31 8.44 8.81 2.75
C ASP A 31 7.66 9.96 2.12
N ASP A 32 6.83 9.69 1.12
CA ASP A 32 5.89 10.66 0.54
C ASP A 32 4.63 10.84 1.40
N ALA A 33 4.60 10.26 2.60
CA ALA A 33 3.46 10.21 3.50
C ALA A 33 2.22 9.55 2.87
N GLN A 34 2.39 8.75 1.81
CA GLN A 34 1.29 8.07 1.15
C GLN A 34 1.25 6.59 1.50
N ALA A 35 0.03 6.05 1.61
CA ALA A 35 -0.23 4.63 1.49
C ALA A 35 -1.05 4.39 0.21
N LEU A 36 -0.56 3.54 -0.67
CA LEU A 36 -1.13 3.23 -1.98
C LEU A 36 -1.72 1.81 -1.94
N ILE A 37 -3.01 1.68 -2.25
CA ILE A 37 -3.67 0.39 -2.45
C ILE A 37 -3.66 0.07 -3.92
N TRP A 38 -3.13 -1.11 -4.25
CA TRP A 38 -3.00 -1.58 -5.62
C TRP A 38 -3.88 -2.80 -5.83
N GLU A 39 -4.48 -2.88 -7.01
CA GLU A 39 -5.05 -4.10 -7.54
C GLU A 39 -4.18 -4.59 -8.69
N LEU A 40 -3.58 -5.77 -8.53
CA LEU A 40 -2.71 -6.37 -9.54
C LEU A 40 -3.56 -7.02 -10.64
N PRO A 41 -3.39 -6.59 -11.91
CA PRO A 41 -4.08 -7.23 -13.01
C PRO A 41 -3.50 -8.62 -13.26
N THR A 42 -4.31 -9.53 -13.84
CA THR A 42 -3.83 -10.84 -14.27
C THR A 42 -2.70 -10.74 -15.31
N VAL A 43 -2.71 -9.66 -16.11
CA VAL A 43 -1.70 -9.33 -17.13
C VAL A 43 -1.40 -7.85 -17.02
N ALA A 44 -0.13 -7.48 -16.83
CA ALA A 44 0.28 -6.08 -16.79
C ALA A 44 0.08 -5.42 -18.17
N GLY A 45 -0.62 -4.29 -18.19
CA GLY A 45 -0.76 -3.47 -19.39
C GLY A 45 0.48 -2.63 -19.66
N PRO A 46 0.62 -2.04 -20.86
CA PRO A 46 1.77 -1.23 -21.24
C PRO A 46 1.92 0.07 -20.44
N ASN A 47 0.86 0.50 -19.73
CA ASN A 47 0.80 1.79 -19.04
C ASN A 47 1.21 1.71 -17.56
N GLY A 48 1.73 0.56 -17.11
CA GLY A 48 1.96 0.30 -15.69
C GLY A 48 0.67 0.02 -14.92
N ILE A 49 0.76 -0.03 -13.60
CA ILE A 49 -0.36 -0.28 -12.69
C ILE A 49 -0.52 0.98 -11.84
N ASP A 50 -1.69 1.60 -11.94
CA ASP A 50 -2.07 2.72 -11.06
C ASP A 50 -2.69 2.18 -9.76
N PRO A 51 -2.50 2.87 -8.63
CA PRO A 51 -3.15 2.50 -7.38
C PRO A 51 -4.66 2.74 -7.51
N MET A 52 -5.44 1.81 -6.99
CA MET A 52 -6.89 1.92 -6.86
C MET A 52 -7.27 3.02 -5.87
N SER A 53 -6.51 3.14 -4.78
CA SER A 53 -6.75 4.12 -3.72
C SER A 53 -5.45 4.69 -3.18
N VAL A 54 -5.51 5.96 -2.76
CA VAL A 54 -4.38 6.67 -2.15
C VAL A 54 -4.84 7.27 -0.83
N TYR A 55 -4.11 6.97 0.23
CA TYR A 55 -4.25 7.60 1.53
C TYR A 55 -3.05 8.52 1.78
N SER A 56 -3.28 9.67 2.40
CA SER A 56 -2.22 10.61 2.80
C SER A 56 -2.21 10.78 4.31
N ALA A 57 -1.13 10.36 4.94
CA ALA A 57 -0.82 10.60 6.34
C ALA A 57 -0.24 12.02 6.53
N ALA A 58 -0.06 12.43 7.78
CA ALA A 58 0.53 13.73 8.10
C ALA A 58 2.08 13.74 8.07
N SER A 59 2.71 12.57 7.95
CA SER A 59 4.16 12.35 7.92
C SER A 59 4.46 11.04 7.22
N GLU A 60 5.74 10.78 6.98
CA GLU A 60 6.29 9.54 6.46
C GLU A 60 5.72 8.33 7.21
N ILE A 61 5.24 7.36 6.45
CA ILE A 61 4.74 6.11 7.00
C ILE A 61 5.94 5.17 7.12
N ASN A 62 6.19 4.65 8.31
CA ASN A 62 7.36 3.80 8.58
C ASN A 62 7.00 2.33 8.70
N GLN A 63 5.74 2.03 8.99
CA GLN A 63 5.26 0.66 9.12
C GLN A 63 3.81 0.54 8.69
N LEU A 64 3.49 -0.60 8.09
CA LEU A 64 2.18 -0.92 7.57
C LEU A 64 1.87 -2.39 7.82
N GLN A 65 0.66 -2.71 8.28
CA GLN A 65 0.19 -4.08 8.47
C GLN A 65 -1.28 -4.22 8.07
N TRP A 66 -1.57 -5.20 7.22
CA TRP A 66 -2.94 -5.60 6.90
C TRP A 66 -3.43 -6.59 7.96
N SER A 67 -4.63 -6.38 8.52
CA SER A 67 -5.17 -7.26 9.55
C SER A 67 -5.74 -8.55 8.95
N VAL A 68 -5.21 -9.69 9.41
CA VAL A 68 -5.76 -11.03 9.06
C VAL A 68 -7.12 -11.26 9.71
N ALA A 69 -7.32 -10.73 10.93
CA ALA A 69 -8.57 -10.91 11.68
C ALA A 69 -9.69 -10.00 11.18
N GLN A 70 -9.35 -8.86 10.58
CA GLN A 70 -10.28 -7.86 10.04
C GLN A 70 -9.80 -7.47 8.63
N PRO A 71 -10.14 -8.25 7.60
CA PRO A 71 -9.59 -8.11 6.25
C PRO A 71 -9.81 -6.74 5.57
N ASP A 72 -10.73 -5.94 6.09
CA ASP A 72 -11.00 -4.58 5.58
C ASP A 72 -10.13 -3.52 6.27
N TRP A 73 -9.22 -3.91 7.18
CA TRP A 73 -8.47 -2.97 8.03
C TRP A 73 -6.97 -3.04 7.77
N ILE A 74 -6.35 -1.85 7.66
CA ILE A 74 -4.91 -1.67 7.57
C ILE A 74 -4.46 -0.75 8.71
N ALA A 75 -3.42 -1.16 9.44
CA ALA A 75 -2.76 -0.30 10.42
C ALA A 75 -1.52 0.36 9.80
N ILE A 76 -1.36 1.67 10.01
CA ILE A 76 -0.18 2.43 9.60
C ILE A 76 0.43 3.16 10.79
N ALA A 77 1.76 3.17 10.90
CA ALA A 77 2.49 3.95 11.89
C ALA A 77 3.26 5.08 11.19
N PHE A 78 3.08 6.30 11.68
CA PHE A 78 3.69 7.52 11.13
C PHE A 78 3.91 8.54 12.26
N ALA A 79 5.00 9.31 12.19
CA ALA A 79 5.42 10.21 13.27
C ALA A 79 5.32 9.54 14.67
N ASN A 80 4.51 10.12 15.58
CA ASN A 80 4.23 9.57 16.92
C ASN A 80 2.83 8.96 17.05
N LYS A 81 2.21 8.55 15.94
CA LYS A 81 0.81 8.08 15.89
C LYS A 81 0.67 6.79 15.09
N MET A 82 -0.44 6.11 15.33
CA MET A 82 -0.92 5.01 14.51
C MET A 82 -2.36 5.31 14.09
N GLN A 83 -2.71 4.95 12.85
CA GLN A 83 -4.08 5.01 12.35
C GLN A 83 -4.51 3.66 11.81
N LEU A 84 -5.79 3.36 11.96
CA LEU A 84 -6.45 2.24 11.30
C LEU A 84 -7.24 2.79 10.11
N LEU A 85 -6.94 2.29 8.93
CA LEU A 85 -7.60 2.63 7.68
C LEU A 85 -8.59 1.50 7.35
N ARG A 86 -9.74 1.88 6.82
CA ARG A 86 -10.68 0.94 6.21
C ARG A 86 -10.48 0.95 4.70
N VAL A 87 -10.40 -0.23 4.10
CA VAL A 87 -10.22 -0.45 2.65
C VAL A 87 -11.40 -1.18 2.05
#